data_AF-A0A9D4INI8-F1
#
_entry.id   AF-A0A9D4INI8-F1
#
_cell.length_a   1.000
_cell.length_b   1.000
_cell.length_c   1.000
_cell.angle_alpha   90.00
_cell.angle_beta   90.00
_cell.angle_gamma   90.00
#
_symmetry.space_group_name_H-M   'P 1'
#
loop_
_entity.id
_entity.type
_entity.pdbx_description
1 polymer ?
#
loop_
_entity_poly.entity_id
_entity_poly.type
_entity_poly.pdbx_seq_one_letter_code
_entity_poly.pdbx_strand_id
1 'polypeptide(L)' 'MVFIRNQRGAAKLCYEGFSYSKKKETKSKIRWKCSQRRSENCKGTVTTDNPVS' A
#
# COMPACT_ATOMS: atom_id res chain seq x y z
N MET A 1 8.37 -7.93 3.45
CA MET A 1 7.71 -6.67 3.07
C MET A 1 8.42 -6.09 1.86
N VAL A 2 7.73 -5.77 0.76
CA VAL A 2 8.36 -5.28 -0.48
C VAL A 2 7.57 -4.12 -1.07
N PHE A 3 8.25 -3.04 -1.45
CA PHE A 3 7.64 -1.90 -2.15
C PHE A 3 7.88 -2.02 -3.66
N ILE A 4 6.82 -1.94 -4.44
CA ILE A 4 6.85 -2.02 -5.89
C ILE A 4 6.35 -0.70 -6.45
N ARG A 5 7.11 -0.09 -7.37
CA ARG A 5 6.66 1.06 -8.16
C ARG A 5 6.52 0.61 -9.60
N ASN A 6 5.35 0.84 -10.20
CA ASN A 6 5.20 0.62 -11.63
C ASN A 6 5.73 1.83 -12.43
N GLN A 7 5.92 1.62 -13.73
CA GLN A 7 6.40 2.67 -14.65
C GLN A 7 5.48 3.89 -14.74
N ARG A 8 4.21 3.76 -14.33
CA ARG A 8 3.21 4.86 -14.29
C ARG A 8 3.19 5.57 -12.92
N GLY A 9 4.15 5.29 -12.04
CA GLY A 9 4.28 5.94 -10.73
C GLY A 9 3.36 5.40 -9.62
N ALA A 10 2.55 4.38 -9.89
CA ALA A 10 1.71 3.76 -8.86
C ALA A 10 2.55 2.90 -7.92
N ALA A 11 2.39 3.12 -6.62
CA ALA A 11 3.05 2.36 -5.58
C ALA A 11 2.17 1.23 -5.04
N LYS A 12 2.76 0.04 -4.92
CA LYS A 12 2.20 -1.14 -4.27
C LYS A 12 3.11 -1.62 -3.14
N LEU A 13 2.50 -2.27 -2.15
CA LEU A 13 3.16 -2.91 -1.03
C LEU A 13 2.76 -4.38 -1.01
N CYS A 14 3.73 -5.28 -1.00
CA CYS A 14 3.53 -6.70 -0.76
C CYS A 14 3.91 -7.05 0.69
N TYR A 15 2.95 -7.55 1.45
CA TYR A 15 3.10 -7.88 2.87
C TYR A 15 2.27 -9.12 3.20
N GLU A 16 2.87 -10.11 3.87
CA GLU A 16 2.21 -11.38 4.26
C GLU A 16 1.49 -12.09 3.09
N GLY A 17 2.08 -12.07 1.89
CA GLY A 17 1.47 -12.68 0.69
C GLY A 17 0.32 -11.86 0.07
N PHE A 18 -0.09 -10.75 0.68
CA PHE A 18 -1.11 -9.84 0.15
C PHE A 18 -0.49 -8.61 -0.51
N SER A 19 -1.18 -8.12 -1.54
CA SER A 19 -0.85 -6.87 -2.22
C SER A 19 -1.73 -5.72 -1.74
N TYR A 20 -1.12 -4.56 -1.53
CA TYR A 20 -1.78 -3.35 -1.09
C TYR A 20 -1.41 -2.17 -2.01
N SER A 21 -2.39 -1.33 -2.31
CA SER A 21 -2.19 -0.09 -3.09
C SER A 21 -2.13 1.10 -2.14
N LYS A 22 -1.25 2.06 -2.45
CA LYS A 22 -1.13 3.32 -1.71
C LYS A 22 -2.46 4.09 -1.76
N LYS A 23 -2.99 4.49 -0.60
CA LYS A 23 -4.24 5.26 -0.52
C LYS A 23 -4.04 6.69 -0.04
N LYS A 24 -3.21 6.89 0.98
CA LYS A 24 -2.91 8.22 1.52
C LYS A 24 -1.47 8.23 2.00
N GLU A 25 -0.79 9.34 1.81
CA GLU A 25 0.54 9.61 2.34
C GLU A 25 0.49 10.90 3.13
N THR A 26 1.11 10.89 4.29
CA THR A 26 1.40 12.06 5.12
C THR A 26 2.92 12.15 5.28
N LYS A 27 3.42 13.23 5.89
CA LYS A 27 4.87 13.40 6.10
C LYS A 27 5.51 12.23 6.84
N SER A 28 4.82 11.63 7.80
CA SER A 28 5.36 10.55 8.64
C SER A 28 4.86 9.16 8.30
N LYS A 29 3.72 9.01 7.59
CA LYS A 29 3.09 7.70 7.39
C LYS A 29 2.50 7.53 6.00
N ILE A 30 2.45 6.29 5.53
CA ILE A 30 1.76 5.89 4.31
C ILE A 30 0.70 4.85 4.66
N ARG A 31 -0.54 5.11 4.26
CA ARG A 31 -1.67 4.19 4.41
C ARG A 31 -1.90 3.42 3.12
N TRP A 32 -1.92 2.10 3.24
CA TRP A 32 -2.12 1.13 2.18
C TRP A 32 -3.44 0.39 2.36
N LYS A 33 -4.13 0.09 1.25
CA LYS A 33 -5.36 -0.70 1.23
C LYS A 33 -5.16 -1.94 0.39
N CYS A 34 -5.70 -3.07 0.84
CA CYS A 34 -5.69 -4.33 0.10
C CYS A 34 -6.16 -4.12 -1.33
N SER A 35 -5.40 -4.62 -2.31
CA SER A 35 -5.73 -4.46 -3.74
C SER A 35 -7.02 -5.19 -4.11
N GLN A 36 -7.34 -6.26 -3.39
CA GLN A 36 -8.55 -7.07 -3.58
C GLN A 36 -9.78 -6.48 -2.89
N ARG A 37 -9.74 -5.22 -2.43
CA ARG A 37 -10.87 -4.59 -1.73
C ARG A 37 -12.14 -4.50 -2.59
N ARG A 38 -12.01 -4.35 -3.91
CA ARG A 38 -13.15 -4.23 -4.83
C ARG A 38 -13.65 -5.59 -5.31
N SER A 39 -12.75 -6.54 -5.54
CA SER A 39 -13.10 -7.89 -6.01
C SER A 39 -13.59 -8.79 -4.88
N GLU A 40 -12.85 -8.85 -3.77
CA GLU A 40 -13.08 -9.80 -2.66
C GLU A 40 -13.60 -9.12 -1.39
N ASN A 41 -14.02 -7.85 -1.46
CA ASN A 41 -14.39 -7.02 -0.30
C ASN A 41 -13.32 -7.00 0.82
N CYS A 42 -12.05 -7.22 0.45
CA CYS A 42 -10.92 -7.30 1.38
C CYS A 42 -10.80 -6.00 2.21
N LYS A 43 -10.97 -6.12 3.53
CA LYS A 43 -10.91 -4.97 4.44
C LYS A 43 -9.50 -4.66 4.96
N GLY A 44 -8.51 -5.48 4.61
CA GLY A 44 -7.12 -5.33 5.05
C GLY A 44 -6.52 -3.97 4.74
N THR A 45 -5.82 -3.40 5.73
CA THR A 45 -5.09 -2.14 5.61
C THR A 45 -3.76 -2.24 6.34
N VAL A 46 -2.72 -1.64 5.75
CA VAL A 46 -1.37 -1.58 6.34
C VAL A 46 -0.98 -0.11 6.43
N THR A 47 -0.27 0.25 7.50
CA THR A 47 0.34 1.58 7.64
C THR A 47 1.84 1.38 7.80
N THR A 48 2.62 2.15 7.05
CA THR A 48 4.08 2.14 7.10
C THR A 48 4.57 3.54 7.43
N ASP A 49 5.77 3.67 7.95
CA ASP A 49 6.40 4.99 8.03
C ASP A 49 6.71 5.51 6.62
N ASN A 50 6.71 6.83 6.48
CA ASN A 50 7.09 7.49 5.25
C ASN A 50 8.59 7.82 5.32
N PRO A 51 9.44 7.28 4.42
CA PRO A 51 10.87 7.56 4.44
C PRO A 51 11.25 9.00 4.04
N VAL A 52 10.27 9.85 3.69
CA VAL A 52 10.48 11.26 3.30
C VAL A 52 10.36 12.22 4.50
N SER A 53 10.30 11.72 5.74
CA SER A 53 10.33 12.53 6.97
C SER A 53 11.73 12.90 7.41
#